data_AF-A0A139NGU3-F1
#
_entry.id   AF-A0A139NGU3-F1
#
_cell.length_a   1.000
_cell.length_b   1.000
_cell.length_c   1.000
_cell.angle_alpha   90.00
_cell.angle_beta   90.00
_cell.angle_gamma   90.00
#
_symmetry.space_group_name_H-M   'P 1'
#
loop_
_entity.id
_entity.type
_entity.pdbx_description
1 polymer ?
#
loop_
_entity_poly.entity_id
_entity_poly.type
_entity_poly.pdbx_seq_one_letter_code
_entity_poly.pdbx_strand_id
1 'polypeptide(L)'
;MKALIGLDWALPASYEDLKEHPTLITLAYWTRKIGLLRYFPESVYLKNSDLTKSERQQYRFLAYKILLSTAMLNETRTVMKNAQKVSKFTIYPQISVLLLVSNGEGSSFSPSKWQNYAIAFARNQSNIQSVYMDAPHDLYHVQKAEVLSQIEDFF
;
A
#
# COMPACT_ATOMS: atom_id res chain seq x y z
N MET A 1 -3.86 6.19 24.29
CA MET A 1 -4.14 6.32 22.85
C MET A 1 -5.64 6.58 22.71
N LYS A 2 -6.09 7.53 21.89
CA LYS A 2 -7.52 7.91 21.81
C LYS A 2 -8.28 7.23 20.65
N ALA A 3 -7.65 7.08 19.49
CA ALA A 3 -8.20 6.36 18.35
C ALA A 3 -7.10 5.95 17.35
N LEU A 4 -7.43 5.09 16.38
CA LEU A 4 -6.59 4.71 15.24
C LEU A 4 -7.27 5.11 13.93
N ILE A 5 -6.50 5.68 13.01
CA ILE A 5 -6.95 5.98 11.65
C ILE A 5 -6.18 5.09 10.69
N GLY A 6 -6.90 4.22 9.98
CA GLY A 6 -6.37 3.37 8.95
C GLY A 6 -6.65 3.93 7.56
N LEU A 7 -5.60 4.30 6.84
CA LEU A 7 -5.67 4.73 5.45
C LEU A 7 -5.30 3.55 4.56
N ASP A 8 -6.32 2.94 3.97
CA ASP A 8 -6.25 1.83 3.02
C ASP A 8 -5.27 0.70 3.39
N TRP A 9 -5.45 0.15 4.59
CA TRP A 9 -4.55 -0.85 5.13
C TRP A 9 -4.53 -2.15 4.33
N ALA A 10 -3.33 -2.61 3.97
CA ALA A 10 -3.08 -4.00 3.64
C ALA A 10 -3.19 -4.86 4.91
N LEU A 11 -4.19 -5.73 4.96
CA LEU A 11 -4.50 -6.57 6.13
C LEU A 11 -3.77 -7.92 6.06
N PRO A 12 -3.53 -8.63 7.17
CA PRO A 12 -2.80 -9.90 7.14
C PRO A 12 -3.34 -10.91 6.12
N ALA A 13 -4.66 -11.00 5.97
CA ALA A 13 -5.31 -11.86 5.00
C ALA A 13 -4.98 -11.51 3.54
N SER A 14 -4.69 -10.24 3.21
CA SER A 14 -4.27 -9.87 1.87
C SER A 14 -2.88 -10.39 1.54
N TYR A 15 -1.98 -10.50 2.53
CA TYR A 15 -0.64 -11.05 2.32
C TYR A 15 -0.66 -12.56 2.09
N GLU A 16 -1.57 -13.30 2.71
CA GLU A 16 -1.73 -14.75 2.47
C GLU A 16 -2.07 -15.05 1.00
N ASP A 17 -2.83 -14.16 0.37
CA ASP A 17 -3.24 -14.25 -1.03
C ASP A 17 -2.30 -13.52 -2.00
N LEU A 18 -1.28 -12.83 -1.48
CA LEU A 18 -0.35 -12.07 -2.30
C LEU A 18 0.55 -13.04 -3.06
N LYS A 19 0.54 -12.95 -4.39
CA LYS A 19 1.46 -13.69 -5.25
C LYS A 19 2.84 -13.06 -5.20
N GLU A 20 3.64 -13.45 -4.23
CA GLU A 20 5.01 -12.98 -4.13
C GLU A 20 5.96 -13.76 -5.05
N HIS A 21 6.92 -13.03 -5.63
CA HIS A 21 8.00 -13.60 -6.39
C HIS A 21 9.36 -13.15 -5.80
N PRO A 22 9.72 -13.61 -4.58
CA PRO A 22 10.90 -13.11 -3.86
C PRO A 22 12.21 -13.29 -4.64
N THR A 23 12.31 -14.35 -5.45
CA THR A 23 13.45 -14.57 -6.36
C THR A 23 13.53 -13.51 -7.45
N LEU A 24 12.39 -13.13 -8.06
CA LEU A 24 12.35 -12.07 -9.08
C LEU A 24 12.71 -10.71 -8.48
N ILE A 25 12.23 -10.41 -7.26
CA ILE A 25 12.55 -9.15 -6.59
C ILE A 25 14.02 -9.10 -6.18
N THR A 26 14.58 -10.23 -5.71
CA THR A 26 16.02 -10.33 -5.41
C THR A 26 16.86 -10.11 -6.66
N LEU A 27 16.46 -10.70 -7.80
CA LEU A 27 17.14 -10.47 -9.07
C LEU A 27 17.05 -9.00 -9.49
N ALA A 28 15.87 -8.39 -9.41
CA ALA A 28 15.66 -6.97 -9.71
C ALA A 28 16.51 -6.06 -8.80
N TYR A 29 16.61 -6.36 -7.51
CA TYR A 29 17.52 -5.66 -6.61
C TYR A 29 18.97 -5.70 -7.09
N TRP A 30 19.44 -6.87 -7.53
CA TRP A 30 20.79 -7.01 -8.08
C TRP A 30 20.99 -6.24 -9.37
N THR A 31 20.01 -6.22 -10.29
CA THR A 31 20.12 -5.40 -11.53
C THR A 31 20.31 -3.93 -11.20
N ARG A 32 19.63 -3.41 -10.16
CA ARG A 32 19.86 -2.05 -9.66
C ARG A 32 21.26 -1.88 -9.04
N LYS A 33 21.76 -2.84 -8.26
CA LYS A 33 23.09 -2.76 -7.62
C LYS A 33 24.24 -2.70 -8.62
N ILE A 34 24.13 -3.36 -9.76
CA ILE A 34 25.13 -3.33 -10.83
C ILE A 34 24.88 -2.23 -11.87
N GLY A 35 23.88 -1.36 -11.65
CA GLY A 35 23.60 -0.20 -12.50
C GLY A 35 22.78 -0.50 -13.77
N LEU A 36 22.27 -1.71 -13.95
CA LEU A 36 21.48 -2.09 -15.13
C LEU A 36 20.06 -1.53 -15.13
N LEU A 37 19.56 -1.02 -13.99
CA LEU A 37 18.27 -0.32 -13.94
C LEU A 37 18.19 0.86 -14.92
N ARG A 38 19.33 1.41 -15.36
CA ARG A 38 19.41 2.50 -16.35
C ARG A 38 18.88 2.12 -17.73
N TYR A 39 18.84 0.83 -18.04
CA TYR A 39 18.36 0.31 -19.33
C TYR A 39 16.88 -0.11 -19.29
N PHE A 40 16.22 0.01 -18.14
CA PHE A 40 14.81 -0.33 -18.02
C PHE A 40 13.94 0.77 -18.66
N PRO A 41 12.83 0.40 -19.33
CA PRO A 41 11.94 1.38 -19.93
C PRO A 41 11.37 2.32 -18.87
N GLU A 42 11.24 3.61 -19.20
CA GLU A 42 10.78 4.63 -18.25
C GLU A 42 9.39 4.29 -17.68
N SER A 43 8.54 3.61 -18.43
CA SER A 43 7.22 3.13 -17.98
C SER A 43 7.23 2.28 -16.71
N VAL A 44 8.38 1.69 -16.34
CA VAL A 44 8.53 0.90 -15.11
C VAL A 44 8.43 1.77 -13.85
N TYR A 45 8.90 3.02 -13.91
CA TYR A 45 9.00 3.92 -12.76
C TYR A 45 8.40 5.31 -12.97
N LEU A 46 7.96 5.62 -14.19
CA LEU A 46 7.28 6.84 -14.58
C LEU A 46 5.93 6.49 -15.19
N LYS A 47 4.86 6.65 -14.41
CA LYS A 47 3.48 6.40 -14.84
C LYS A 47 2.78 7.64 -15.41
N ASN A 48 3.26 8.85 -15.08
CA ASN A 48 2.67 10.10 -15.54
C ASN A 48 3.28 10.53 -16.88
N SER A 49 2.44 10.67 -17.92
CA SER A 49 2.83 11.11 -19.27
C SER A 49 3.06 12.61 -19.41
N ASP A 50 2.52 13.41 -18.49
CA ASP A 50 2.37 14.86 -18.65
C ASP A 50 3.59 15.64 -18.14
N LEU A 51 4.66 14.92 -17.78
CA LEU A 51 5.90 15.50 -17.26
C LEU A 51 6.76 16.12 -18.38
N THR A 52 7.31 17.30 -18.10
CA THR A 52 8.32 17.94 -18.94
C THR A 52 9.61 17.12 -19.03
N LYS A 53 10.46 17.42 -20.02
CA LYS A 53 11.75 16.73 -20.19
C LYS A 53 12.64 16.83 -18.94
N SER A 54 12.69 17.99 -18.29
CA SER A 54 13.47 18.22 -17.07
C SER A 54 12.94 17.41 -15.89
N GLU A 55 11.62 17.36 -15.70
CA GLU A 55 10.99 16.58 -14.64
C GLU A 55 11.24 15.09 -14.85
N ARG A 56 11.04 14.58 -16.08
CA ARG A 56 11.34 13.18 -16.43
C ARG A 56 12.79 12.82 -16.12
N GLN A 57 13.73 13.71 -16.44
CA GLN A 57 15.15 13.51 -16.11
C GLN A 57 15.39 13.42 -14.60
N GLN A 58 14.75 14.29 -13.79
CA GLN A 58 14.84 14.25 -12.33
C GLN A 58 14.25 12.96 -11.76
N TYR A 59 13.05 12.57 -12.19
CA TYR A 59 12.40 11.32 -11.77
C TYR A 59 13.24 10.09 -12.09
N ARG A 60 13.88 10.06 -13.26
CA ARG A 60 14.78 8.98 -13.64
C ARG A 60 15.98 8.85 -12.69
N PHE A 61 16.61 9.97 -12.33
CA PHE A 61 17.70 9.94 -11.34
C PHE A 61 17.22 9.49 -9.96
N LEU A 62 16.03 9.95 -9.54
CA LEU A 62 15.42 9.49 -8.29
C LEU A 62 15.15 7.99 -8.33
N ALA A 63 14.54 7.47 -9.40
CA ALA A 63 14.26 6.05 -9.57
C ALA A 63 15.53 5.19 -9.44
N TYR A 64 16.64 5.59 -10.08
CA TYR A 64 17.91 4.87 -9.95
C TYR A 64 18.45 4.84 -8.50
N LYS A 65 18.19 5.92 -7.75
CA LYS A 65 18.61 6.05 -6.36
C LYS A 65 17.72 5.21 -5.43
N ILE A 66 16.40 5.25 -5.59
CA ILE A 66 15.45 4.77 -4.58
C ILE A 66 14.77 3.44 -4.94
N LEU A 67 14.58 3.13 -6.22
CA LEU A 67 13.84 1.94 -6.64
C LEU A 67 14.65 0.68 -6.31
N LEU A 68 13.95 -0.39 -5.94
CA LEU A 68 14.55 -1.68 -5.57
C LEU A 68 15.60 -1.49 -4.46
N SER A 69 15.22 -0.74 -3.43
CA SER A 69 16.07 -0.48 -2.27
C SER A 69 16.25 -1.72 -1.41
N THR A 70 17.22 -1.67 -0.50
CA THR A 70 17.40 -2.71 0.52
C THR A 70 16.17 -2.81 1.43
N ALA A 71 15.45 -1.71 1.68
CA ALA A 71 14.21 -1.73 2.45
C ALA A 71 13.12 -2.54 1.74
N MET A 72 12.88 -2.29 0.45
CA MET A 72 11.93 -3.07 -0.35
C MET A 72 12.30 -4.56 -0.39
N LEU A 73 13.59 -4.89 -0.55
CA LEU A 73 14.04 -6.28 -0.51
C LEU A 73 13.79 -6.92 0.86
N ASN A 74 14.07 -6.21 1.95
CA ASN A 74 13.84 -6.71 3.30
C ASN A 74 12.34 -6.91 3.60
N GLU A 75 11.49 -6.04 3.08
CA GLU A 75 10.04 -6.16 3.20
C GLU A 75 9.57 -7.48 2.57
N THR A 76 9.96 -7.77 1.33
CA THR A 76 9.60 -9.03 0.66
C THR A 76 10.11 -10.29 1.34
N ARG A 77 11.15 -10.19 2.19
CA ARG A 77 11.67 -11.33 2.97
C ARG A 77 10.94 -11.54 4.29
N THR A 78 10.28 -10.52 4.81
CA THR A 78 9.76 -10.51 6.18
C THR A 78 8.25 -10.31 6.25
N VAL A 79 7.63 -9.76 5.22
CA VAL A 79 6.21 -9.37 5.22
C VAL A 79 5.28 -10.53 5.51
N MET A 80 5.49 -11.70 4.91
CA MET A 80 4.69 -12.91 5.19
C MET A 80 4.76 -13.33 6.66
N LYS A 81 5.96 -13.35 7.25
CA LYS A 81 6.15 -13.68 8.66
C LYS A 81 5.55 -12.62 9.58
N ASN A 82 5.63 -11.34 9.19
CA ASN A 82 5.05 -10.23 9.93
C ASN A 82 3.51 -10.26 9.87
N ALA A 83 2.92 -10.56 8.71
CA ALA A 83 1.49 -10.74 8.54
C ALA A 83 0.97 -11.87 9.44
N GLN A 84 1.63 -13.04 9.45
CA GLN A 84 1.30 -14.16 10.34
C GLN A 84 1.46 -13.82 11.83
N LYS A 85 2.41 -12.93 12.18
CA LYS A 85 2.58 -12.48 13.55
C LYS A 85 1.42 -11.57 13.94
N VAL A 86 1.07 -10.60 13.09
CA VAL A 86 0.01 -9.62 13.34
C VAL A 86 -1.38 -10.24 13.31
N SER A 87 -1.63 -11.25 12.47
CA SER A 87 -2.94 -11.94 12.38
C SER A 87 -3.40 -12.59 13.68
N LYS A 88 -2.48 -12.82 14.63
CA LYS A 88 -2.78 -13.37 15.96
C LYS A 88 -3.26 -12.31 16.95
N PHE A 89 -3.23 -11.04 16.57
CA PHE A 89 -3.66 -9.92 17.41
C PHE A 89 -4.95 -9.33 16.88
N THR A 90 -5.83 -8.96 17.81
CA THR A 90 -6.99 -8.12 17.55
C THR A 90 -6.74 -6.73 18.09
N ILE A 91 -7.38 -5.74 17.48
CA ILE A 91 -7.37 -4.38 18.05
C ILE A 91 -8.19 -4.43 19.33
N TYR A 92 -7.66 -3.82 20.38
CA TYR A 92 -8.36 -3.79 21.66
C TYR A 92 -9.71 -3.04 21.52
N PRO A 93 -10.82 -3.57 22.06
CA PRO A 93 -12.15 -2.99 21.89
C PRO A 93 -12.30 -1.54 22.38
N GLN A 94 -11.47 -1.10 23.33
CA GLN A 94 -11.48 0.28 23.84
C GLN A 94 -10.82 1.30 22.88
N ILE A 95 -10.22 0.83 21.79
CA ILE A 95 -9.59 1.70 20.78
C ILE A 95 -10.55 1.83 19.61
N SER A 96 -11.16 3.01 19.45
CA SER A 96 -11.95 3.31 18.26
C SER A 96 -11.04 3.37 17.03
N VAL A 97 -11.50 2.79 15.92
CA VAL A 97 -10.77 2.73 14.65
C VAL A 97 -11.65 3.27 13.53
N LEU A 98 -11.15 4.24 12.79
CA LEU A 98 -11.68 4.59 11.48
C LEU A 98 -10.84 3.89 10.42
N LEU A 99 -11.44 3.06 9.58
CA LEU A 99 -10.79 2.37 8.48
C LEU A 99 -11.33 2.91 7.15
N LEU A 100 -10.55 3.77 6.49
CA LEU A 100 -10.84 4.25 5.14
C LEU A 100 -10.30 3.23 4.14
N VAL A 101 -11.16 2.75 3.23
CA VAL A 101 -10.85 1.66 2.30
C VAL A 101 -11.09 2.13 0.86
N SER A 102 -10.10 2.01 0.00
CA SER A 102 -10.19 2.34 -1.42
C SER A 102 -11.08 1.34 -2.18
N ASN A 103 -11.29 1.62 -3.46
CA ASN A 103 -11.84 0.65 -4.41
C ASN A 103 -10.78 -0.37 -4.89
N GLY A 104 -9.56 -0.37 -4.35
CA GLY A 104 -8.50 -1.31 -4.68
C GLY A 104 -7.79 -1.08 -6.02
N GLU A 105 -8.20 -0.10 -6.84
CA GLU A 105 -7.49 0.25 -8.07
C GLU A 105 -6.05 0.67 -7.75
N GLY A 106 -5.08 0.15 -8.50
CA GLY A 106 -3.66 0.37 -8.24
C GLY A 106 -3.03 -0.60 -7.23
N SER A 107 -3.84 -1.43 -6.56
CA SER A 107 -3.37 -2.60 -5.81
C SER A 107 -3.14 -3.81 -6.73
N SER A 108 -2.64 -4.91 -6.15
CA SER A 108 -2.50 -6.21 -6.82
C SER A 108 -3.79 -7.04 -6.86
N PHE A 109 -4.88 -6.54 -6.27
CA PHE A 109 -6.14 -7.26 -6.07
C PHE A 109 -7.28 -6.64 -6.87
N SER A 110 -8.31 -7.43 -7.18
CA SER A 110 -9.55 -6.86 -7.71
C SER A 110 -10.22 -5.96 -6.66
N PRO A 111 -10.99 -4.94 -7.09
CA PRO A 111 -11.73 -4.07 -6.17
C PRO A 111 -12.52 -4.80 -5.08
N SER A 112 -13.32 -5.79 -5.50
CA SER A 112 -14.12 -6.60 -4.59
C SER A 112 -13.26 -7.39 -3.60
N LYS A 113 -12.12 -7.93 -4.04
CA LYS A 113 -11.23 -8.72 -3.19
C LYS A 113 -10.52 -7.83 -2.17
N TRP A 114 -10.09 -6.65 -2.59
CA TRP A 114 -9.47 -5.66 -1.70
C TRP A 114 -10.41 -5.25 -0.56
N GLN A 115 -11.63 -4.80 -0.89
CA GLN A 115 -12.61 -4.38 0.12
C GLN A 115 -13.07 -5.54 1.01
N ASN A 116 -13.15 -6.76 0.47
CA ASN A 116 -13.51 -7.95 1.25
C ASN A 116 -12.52 -8.23 2.40
N TYR A 117 -11.24 -7.90 2.27
CA TYR A 117 -10.31 -8.02 3.40
C TYR A 117 -10.69 -7.09 4.54
N ALA A 118 -11.03 -5.83 4.25
CA ALA A 118 -11.46 -4.86 5.25
C ALA A 118 -12.80 -5.27 5.89
N ILE A 119 -13.76 -5.75 5.10
CA ILE A 119 -15.04 -6.27 5.59
C ILE A 119 -14.81 -7.44 6.55
N ALA A 120 -13.97 -8.40 6.16
CA ALA A 120 -13.67 -9.57 6.99
C ALA A 120 -12.95 -9.17 8.29
N PHE A 121 -12.03 -8.21 8.21
CA PHE A 121 -11.31 -7.69 9.37
C PHE A 121 -12.23 -6.96 10.35
N ALA A 122 -13.08 -6.05 9.88
CA ALA A 122 -13.99 -5.29 10.74
C ALA A 122 -15.18 -6.12 11.27
N ARG A 123 -15.40 -7.32 10.73
CA ARG A 123 -16.53 -8.17 11.11
C ARG A 123 -16.53 -8.45 12.62
N ASN A 124 -17.68 -8.21 13.24
CA ASN A 124 -17.91 -8.41 14.68
C ASN A 124 -17.01 -7.54 15.60
N GLN A 125 -16.41 -6.46 15.08
CA GLN A 125 -15.65 -5.50 15.87
C GLN A 125 -16.38 -4.15 15.89
N SER A 126 -17.17 -3.89 16.94
CA SER A 126 -17.99 -2.68 17.05
C SER A 126 -17.18 -1.38 17.21
N ASN A 127 -15.91 -1.49 17.57
CA ASN A 127 -14.98 -0.37 17.67
C ASN A 127 -14.38 0.05 16.32
N ILE A 128 -14.68 -0.67 15.22
CA ILE A 128 -14.16 -0.36 13.89
C ILE A 128 -15.28 0.21 13.01
N GLN A 129 -15.14 1.47 12.63
CA GLN A 129 -15.95 2.12 11.60
C GLN A 129 -15.21 2.06 10.26
N SER A 130 -15.78 1.36 9.28
CA SER A 130 -15.21 1.29 7.93
C SER A 130 -15.95 2.22 6.97
N VAL A 131 -15.20 3.03 6.21
CA VAL A 131 -15.73 3.88 5.13
C VAL A 131 -15.11 3.43 3.81
N TYR A 132 -15.95 3.08 2.85
CA TYR A 132 -15.53 2.60 1.53
C TYR A 132 -15.63 3.75 0.52
N MET A 133 -14.50 4.08 -0.11
CA MET A 133 -14.37 5.22 -1.00
C MET A 133 -14.19 4.74 -2.44
N ASP A 134 -14.85 5.41 -3.38
CA ASP A 134 -14.61 5.18 -4.81
C ASP A 134 -13.37 5.96 -5.28
N ALA A 135 -12.21 5.52 -4.79
CA ALA A 135 -10.89 6.10 -5.06
C ALA A 135 -9.85 4.98 -5.20
N PRO A 136 -8.73 5.18 -5.93
CA PRO A 136 -7.65 4.19 -6.01
C PRO A 136 -6.89 4.06 -4.67
N HIS A 137 -5.94 3.12 -4.60
CA HIS A 137 -5.16 2.76 -3.40
C HIS A 137 -4.50 3.97 -2.72
N ASP A 138 -4.09 4.96 -3.51
CA ASP A 138 -3.55 6.24 -3.06
C ASP A 138 -4.68 7.26 -2.73
N LEU A 139 -5.74 6.81 -2.04
CA LEU A 139 -6.99 7.57 -1.84
C LEU A 139 -6.78 8.96 -1.21
N TYR A 140 -5.75 9.10 -0.37
CA TYR A 140 -5.40 10.35 0.31
C TYR A 140 -4.70 11.36 -0.60
N HIS A 141 -4.19 10.92 -1.76
CA HIS A 141 -3.72 11.80 -2.82
C HIS A 141 -4.86 12.27 -3.73
N VAL A 142 -5.84 11.40 -4.00
CA VAL A 142 -6.93 11.68 -4.96
C VAL A 142 -8.11 12.40 -4.31
N GLN A 143 -8.56 11.94 -3.14
CA GLN A 143 -9.75 12.44 -2.45
C GLN A 143 -9.41 13.03 -1.07
N LYS A 144 -8.37 13.87 -1.02
CA LYS A 144 -7.87 14.48 0.22
C LYS A 144 -8.97 15.17 1.05
N ALA A 145 -9.85 15.93 0.42
CA ALA A 145 -10.90 16.68 1.12
C ALA A 145 -11.89 15.74 1.83
N GLU A 146 -12.30 14.68 1.15
CA GLU A 146 -13.20 13.66 1.71
C GLU A 146 -12.52 12.89 2.85
N VAL A 147 -11.25 12.48 2.66
CA VAL A 147 -10.46 11.83 3.71
C VAL A 147 -10.38 12.68 4.98
N LEU A 148 -10.14 13.99 4.81
CA LEU A 148 -10.10 14.92 5.94
C LEU A 148 -11.47 15.05 6.62
N SER A 149 -12.55 15.20 5.85
CA SER A 149 -13.92 15.25 6.39
C SER A 149 -14.23 14.01 7.22
N GLN A 150 -13.94 12.81 6.72
CA GLN A 150 -14.18 11.56 7.44
C GLN A 150 -13.37 11.44 8.73
N ILE A 151 -12.13 11.98 8.75
CA ILE A 151 -11.30 12.00 9.96
C ILE A 151 -11.84 13.03 10.95
N GLU A 152 -12.26 14.21 10.49
CA GLU A 152 -12.84 15.26 11.34
C GLU A 152 -14.16 14.81 11.97
N ASP A 153 -15.06 14.19 11.20
CA ASP A 153 -16.34 13.66 11.69
C ASP A 153 -16.19 12.52 12.70
N PHE A 154 -15.05 11.83 12.67
CA PHE A 154 -14.77 10.71 13.58
C PHE A 154 -14.25 11.16 14.96
N PHE A 155 -13.75 12.39 15.10
CA PHE A 155 -13.21 12.93 16.36
C PHE A 155 -14.20 13.82 17.10
#